data_AF-A0A235IFS6-F1
#
_entry.id   AF-A0A235IFS6-F1
#
_cell.length_a   1.000
_cell.length_b   1.000
_cell.length_c   1.000
_cell.angle_alpha   90.00
_cell.angle_beta   90.00
_cell.angle_gamma   90.00
#
_symmetry.space_group_name_H-M   'P 1'
#
loop_
_entity.id
_entity.type
_entity.pdbx_description
1 polymer ?
#
loop_
_entity_poly.entity_id
_entity_poly.type
_entity_poly.pdbx_seq_one_letter_code
_entity_poly.pdbx_strand_id
1 'polypeptide(L)' 'MKESVIYQDIVQKEAFKLISRLIKRRFGDIDESLVEQIRNLSAEQLEKLGEELLDFSEIADLVAWVEQQKEEK' A
#
# COMPACT_ATOMS: atom_id res chain seq x y z
N MET A 1 -24.82 13.64 -0.93
CA MET A 1 -24.46 12.54 -1.86
C MET A 1 -23.02 12.13 -1.61
N LYS A 2 -22.73 11.64 -0.41
CA LYS A 2 -21.52 10.89 -0.08
C LYS A 2 -22.03 9.47 0.23
N GLU A 3 -21.19 8.43 0.18
CA GLU A 3 -21.57 7.03 0.48
C GLU A 3 -22.07 6.21 -0.72
N SER A 4 -21.32 6.19 -1.82
CA SER A 4 -21.33 5.00 -2.68
C SER A 4 -20.01 4.27 -2.47
N VAL A 5 -20.08 3.04 -1.94
CA VAL A 5 -18.93 2.14 -1.69
C VAL A 5 -18.02 2.00 -2.93
N ILE A 6 -18.62 2.18 -4.11
CA ILE A 6 -17.93 2.20 -5.41
C ILE A 6 -16.86 3.30 -5.48
N TYR A 7 -17.09 4.47 -4.88
CA TYR A 7 -16.12 5.58 -4.93
C TYR A 7 -14.89 5.28 -4.09
N GLN A 8 -15.06 4.69 -2.91
CA GLN A 8 -13.94 4.28 -2.07
C GLN A 8 -13.09 3.18 -2.73
N ASP A 9 -13.74 2.25 -3.44
CA ASP A 9 -13.04 1.20 -4.20
C ASP A 9 -12.23 1.76 -5.37
N ILE A 10 -12.75 2.79 -6.07
CA ILE A 10 -12.00 3.48 -7.14
C ILE A 10 -10.76 4.17 -6.57
N VAL A 11 -10.92 4.95 -5.50
CA VAL A 11 -9.80 5.67 -4.86
C VAL A 11 -8.74 4.69 -4.35
N GLN A 12 -9.16 3.59 -3.71
CA GLN A 12 -8.25 2.56 -3.20
C GLN A 12 -7.47 1.87 -4.34
N LYS A 13 -8.13 1.56 -5.46
CA LYS A 13 -7.47 0.98 -6.64
C LYS A 13 -6.47 1.94 -7.28
N GLU A 14 -6.78 3.23 -7.37
CA GLU A 14 -5.87 4.23 -7.92
C GLU A 14 -4.64 4.43 -7.02
N ALA A 15 -4.84 4.54 -5.71
CA ALA A 15 -3.77 4.60 -4.73
C ALA A 15 -2.88 3.36 -4.80
N PHE A 16 -3.47 2.15 -4.82
CA PHE A 16 -2.73 0.89 -4.91
C PHE A 16 -1.87 0.83 -6.18
N LYS A 17 -2.42 1.26 -7.33
CA LYS A 17 -1.68 1.27 -8.60
C LYS A 17 -0.47 2.21 -8.56
N LEU A 18 -0.59 3.35 -7.88
CA LEU A 18 0.53 4.27 -7.68
C LEU A 18 1.60 3.63 -6.77
N ILE A 19 1.18 3.13 -5.61
CA ILE A 19 2.08 2.50 -4.62
C ILE A 19 2.81 1.30 -5.21
N SER A 20 2.10 0.41 -5.92
CA SER A 20 2.70 -0.75 -6.59
C SER A 20 3.81 -0.34 -7.58
N ARG A 21 3.62 0.76 -8.33
CA ARG A 21 4.66 1.28 -9.24
C ARG A 21 5.85 1.85 -8.49
N LEU A 22 5.63 2.55 -7.38
CA LEU A 22 6.70 3.11 -6.58
C LEU A 22 7.55 2.02 -5.93
N ILE A 23 6.89 1.02 -5.34
CA ILE A 23 7.54 -0.16 -4.77
C ILE A 23 8.35 -0.89 -5.83
N LYS A 24 7.75 -1.16 -7.01
CA LYS A 24 8.46 -1.81 -8.11
C LYS A 24 9.67 -1.02 -8.61
N ARG A 25 9.58 0.31 -8.61
CA ARG A 25 10.69 1.18 -9.02
C ARG A 25 11.81 1.24 -7.98
N ARG A 26 11.47 1.12 -6.70
CA ARG A 26 12.42 1.26 -5.59
C ARG A 26 13.10 -0.05 -5.20
N PHE A 27 12.33 -1.12 -5.10
CA PHE A 27 12.77 -2.43 -4.63
C PHE A 27 12.84 -3.49 -5.72
N GLY A 28 12.35 -3.20 -6.93
CA GLY A 28 12.26 -4.17 -8.01
C GLY A 28 11.03 -5.07 -7.88
N ASP A 29 11.09 -6.28 -8.42
CA ASP A 29 10.01 -7.24 -8.28
C ASP A 29 9.95 -7.73 -6.82
N ILE A 30 8.75 -7.65 -6.23
CA ILE A 30 8.48 -8.08 -4.85
C ILE A 30 7.59 -9.31 -4.85
N ASP A 31 7.59 -10.05 -3.74
CA ASP A 31 6.76 -11.25 -3.58
C ASP A 31 5.27 -10.97 -3.79
N GLU A 32 4.59 -11.87 -4.51
CA GLU A 32 3.14 -11.77 -4.76
C GLU A 32 2.34 -11.71 -3.46
N SER A 33 2.77 -12.43 -2.42
CA SER A 33 2.18 -12.37 -1.08
C SER A 33 2.19 -10.95 -0.51
N LEU A 34 3.29 -10.20 -0.69
CA LEU A 34 3.39 -8.83 -0.20
C LEU A 34 2.49 -7.90 -1.02
N VAL A 35 2.40 -8.10 -2.34
CA VAL A 35 1.49 -7.36 -3.22
C VAL A 35 0.02 -7.56 -2.80
N GLU A 36 -0.38 -8.79 -2.49
CA GLU A 36 -1.74 -9.08 -2.01
C GLU A 36 -2.05 -8.41 -0.67
N GLN A 37 -1.07 -8.38 0.23
CA GLN A 37 -1.22 -7.69 1.52
C GLN A 37 -1.42 -6.19 1.33
N ILE A 38 -0.62 -5.56 0.47
CA ILE A 38 -0.73 -4.13 0.15
C ILE A 38 -2.08 -3.84 -0.53
N ARG A 39 -2.59 -4.76 -1.36
CA ARG A 39 -3.90 -4.63 -2.01
C ARG A 39 -5.08 -4.66 -1.03
N ASN A 40 -4.89 -5.24 0.15
CA ASN A 40 -5.92 -5.31 1.20
C ASN A 40 -5.91 -4.09 2.14
N LEU A 41 -4.98 -3.16 1.95
CA LEU A 41 -4.91 -1.90 2.70
C LEU A 41 -6.01 -0.93 2.26
N SER A 42 -6.47 -0.10 3.20
CA SER A 42 -7.40 0.99 2.88
C SER A 42 -6.71 2.09 2.07
N ALA A 43 -7.50 2.98 1.45
CA ALA A 43 -6.94 4.14 0.74
C ALA A 43 -6.05 5.01 1.65
N GLU A 44 -6.47 5.24 2.90
CA GLU A 44 -5.69 6.01 3.89
C GLU A 44 -4.36 5.33 4.24
N GLN A 45 -4.36 4.00 4.41
CA GLN A 45 -3.13 3.24 4.65
C GLN A 45 -2.20 3.29 3.43
N LEU A 46 -2.74 3.22 2.21
CA LEU A 46 -1.95 3.33 0.98
C LEU A 46 -1.35 4.73 0.81
N GLU A 47 -2.08 5.79 1.15
CA GLU A 47 -1.55 7.15 1.15
C GLU A 47 -0.39 7.30 2.15
N LYS A 48 -0.58 6.81 3.39
CA LYS A 48 0.47 6.79 4.41
C LYS A 48 1.70 5.98 3.97
N LEU A 49 1.49 4.82 3.35
CA LEU A 49 2.57 4.01 2.77
C LEU A 49 3.36 4.81 1.74
N GLY A 50 2.73 5.67 0.95
CA GLY A 50 3.43 6.51 -0.04
C GLY A 50 4.44 7.47 0.58
N GLU A 51 4.13 8.03 1.75
CA GLU A 51 5.03 8.92 2.49
C GLU A 51 6.17 8.13 3.14
N GLU A 52 5.84 7.07 3.88
CA GLU A 52 6.80 6.20 4.59
C GLU A 52 7.74 5.47 3.61
N LEU A 53 7.28 5.19 2.39
CA LEU A 53 8.10 4.63 1.32
C LEU A 53 9.26 5.55 0.94
N LEU A 54 9.24 6.84 1.28
CA LEU A 54 10.40 7.72 1.07
C LEU A 54 11.50 7.48 2.11
N ASP A 55 11.11 7.07 3.32
CA ASP A 55 12.01 6.86 4.47
C ASP A 55 12.59 5.44 4.56
N PHE A 56 11.94 4.44 3.95
CA PHE A 56 12.47 3.07 3.96
C PHE A 56 13.87 3.03 3.33
N SER A 57 14.76 2.18 3.79
CA SER A 57 16.07 1.96 3.16
C SER A 57 16.11 0.63 2.40
N GLU A 58 15.31 -0.33 2.85
CA GLU A 58 15.29 -1.68 2.32
C GLU A 58 13.87 -2.26 2.26
N ILE A 59 13.73 -3.39 1.57
CA ILE A 59 12.44 -4.07 1.46
C ILE A 59 11.97 -4.62 2.83
N ALA A 60 12.87 -4.89 3.76
CA ALA A 60 12.52 -5.32 5.10
C ALA A 60 11.70 -4.27 5.86
N ASP A 61 11.98 -2.97 5.66
CA ASP A 61 11.18 -1.88 6.24
C ASP A 61 9.74 -1.90 5.71
N LEU A 62 9.57 -2.14 4.40
CA LEU A 62 8.26 -2.28 3.78
C LEU A 62 7.49 -3.47 4.35
N VAL A 63 8.14 -4.62 4.51
CA VAL A 63 7.51 -5.82 5.07
C VAL A 63 7.07 -5.56 6.51
N ALA A 64 7.96 -5.04 7.35
CA ALA A 64 7.67 -4.71 8.73
C ALA A 64 6.51 -3.71 8.86
N TRP A 65 6.47 -2.69 8.00
CA TRP A 65 5.39 -1.71 7.98
C TRP A 65 4.04 -2.36 7.61
N VAL A 66 4.01 -3.21 6.57
CA VAL A 66 2.78 -3.90 6.15
C VAL A 66 2.26 -4.85 7.23
N GLU A 67 3.16 -5.51 7.95
CA GLU A 67 2.80 -6.36 9.10
C GLU A 67 2.21 -5.54 10.25
N GLN A 68 2.80 -4.40 10.60
CA GLN A 68 2.25 -3.49 11.63
C GLN A 68 0.83 -3.02 11.29
N GLN A 69 0.56 -2.73 10.01
CA GLN A 69 -0.76 -2.29 9.56
C GLN A 69 -1.84 -3.39 9.60
N LYS A 70 -1.46 -4.66 9.70
CA LYS A 70 -2.41 -5.76 9.96
C LYS A 70 -2.80 -5.88 11.42
N GLU A 71 -1.90 -5.52 12.34
CA GLU A 71 -2.14 -5.62 13.78
C GLU A 71 -2.99 -4.45 14.31
N GLU A 72 -2.98 -3.30 13.63
CA GLU A 72 -3.82 -2.14 13.96
C GLU A 72 -5.29 -2.27 13.52
N LYS A 73 -5.71 -3.44 12.99
CA LYS A 73 -7.03 -3.67 12.38
C LYS A 73 -8.01 -4.40 13.29
#